data_AF-A0A951PS49-F1
#
_entry.id   AF-A0A951PS49-F1
#
_cell.length_a   1.000
_cell.length_b   1.000
_cell.length_c   1.000
_cell.angle_alpha   90.00
_cell.angle_beta   90.00
_cell.angle_gamma   90.00
#
_symmetry.space_group_name_H-M   'P 1'
#
loop_
_entity.id
_entity.type
_entity.pdbx_description
1 polymer ?
#
loop_
_entity_poly.entity_id
_entity_poly.type
_entity_poly.pdbx_seq_one_letter_code
_entity_poly.pdbx_strand_id
1 'polypeptide(L)' 'MTVDEALRLQTFPHNYKFIGGQSSVYRQIGNAVPCDLAQVVAEVVRDCLAKGEVVEPISLVEGKARQLRLAI' A
#
# COMPACT_ATOMS: atom_id res chain seq x y z
N MET A 1 9.38 4.45 19.24
CA MET A 1 8.56 3.83 18.20
C MET A 1 8.01 2.51 18.73
N THR A 2 6.70 2.35 18.75
CA THR A 2 6.00 1.11 19.11
C THR A 2 5.67 0.29 17.86
N VAL A 3 5.33 -0.99 18.03
CA VAL A 3 4.83 -1.86 16.94
C VAL A 3 3.60 -1.23 16.28
N ASP A 4 2.74 -0.63 17.10
CA ASP A 4 1.51 0.05 16.72
C ASP A 4 1.75 1.31 15.87
N GLU A 5 2.79 2.06 16.17
CA GLU A 5 3.22 3.20 15.35
C GLU A 5 3.81 2.74 14.02
N ALA A 6 4.65 1.69 14.06
CA ALA A 6 5.28 1.14 12.86
C ALA A 6 4.24 0.53 11.89
N LEU A 7 3.21 -0.13 12.42
CA LEU A 7 2.04 -0.61 11.67
C LEU A 7 1.36 0.52 10.90
N ARG A 8 1.06 1.63 11.60
CA ARG A 8 0.38 2.80 11.01
C ARG A 8 1.23 3.47 9.94
N LEU A 9 2.53 3.60 10.15
CA LEU A 9 3.46 4.14 9.15
C LEU A 9 3.49 3.31 7.87
N GLN A 10 3.38 1.99 8.01
CA GLN A 10 3.29 1.05 6.89
C GLN A 10 1.83 0.82 6.41
N THR A 11 0.88 1.63 6.88
CA THR A 11 -0.54 1.60 6.49
C THR A 11 -1.23 0.24 6.70
N PHE A 12 -0.73 -0.57 7.63
CA PHE A 12 -1.39 -1.82 8.00
C PHE A 12 -2.69 -1.55 8.78
N PRO A 13 -3.69 -2.44 8.64
CA PRO A 13 -4.89 -2.39 9.46
C PRO A 13 -4.57 -2.46 10.96
N HIS A 14 -5.34 -1.75 11.79
CA HIS A 14 -5.12 -1.69 13.24
C HIS A 14 -5.18 -3.06 13.95
N ASN A 15 -5.87 -4.03 13.37
CA ASN A 15 -6.02 -5.38 13.92
C ASN A 15 -5.06 -6.41 13.30
N TYR A 16 -4.08 -5.96 12.50
CA TYR A 16 -3.09 -6.86 11.90
C TYR A 16 -2.13 -7.38 12.98
N LYS A 17 -1.96 -8.71 13.04
CA LYS A 17 -1.12 -9.38 14.04
C LYS A 17 0.10 -10.00 13.40
N PHE A 18 1.28 -9.55 13.81
CA PHE A 18 2.54 -10.21 13.48
C PHE A 18 2.85 -11.32 14.47
N ILE A 19 3.53 -12.37 13.97
CA ILE A 19 3.92 -13.54 14.75
C ILE A 19 5.44 -13.56 14.86
N GLY A 20 5.94 -13.88 16.05
CA GLY A 20 7.36 -14.01 16.34
C GLY A 20 7.83 -13.14 17.50
N GLY A 21 9.13 -13.18 17.78
CA GLY A 21 9.76 -12.30 18.78
C GLY A 21 9.80 -10.84 18.32
N GLN A 22 9.97 -9.91 19.27
CA GLN A 22 9.95 -8.47 19.01
C GLN A 22 10.83 -8.04 17.82
N SER A 23 12.10 -8.45 17.80
CA SER A 23 13.02 -8.10 16.70
C SER A 23 12.58 -8.65 15.34
N SER A 24 11.96 -9.83 15.31
CA SER A 24 11.41 -10.41 14.08
C SER A 24 10.20 -9.59 13.59
N VAL A 25 9.31 -9.19 14.49
CA VAL A 25 8.15 -8.35 14.18
C VAL A 25 8.59 -7.01 13.60
N TYR A 26 9.54 -6.30 14.24
CA TYR A 26 10.04 -5.04 13.69
C TYR A 26 10.68 -5.21 12.31
N ARG A 27 11.38 -6.32 12.07
CA ARG A 27 11.94 -6.62 10.74
C ARG A 27 10.85 -6.89 9.70
N GLN A 28 9.79 -7.60 10.07
CA GLN A 28 8.64 -7.84 9.19
C GLN A 28 7.96 -6.53 8.79
N ILE A 29 7.74 -5.63 9.76
CA ILE A 29 7.12 -4.31 9.50
C ILE A 29 8.06 -3.42 8.67
N GLY A 30 9.32 -3.32 9.06
CA GLY A 30 10.27 -2.42 8.41
C GLY A 30 10.59 -2.79 6.97
N ASN A 31 10.57 -4.09 6.65
CA ASN A 31 10.81 -4.59 5.30
C ASN A 31 9.54 -4.70 4.45
N ALA A 32 8.36 -4.46 5.02
CA ALA A 32 7.11 -4.50 4.28
C ALA A 32 6.99 -3.30 3.33
N VAL A 33 6.24 -3.50 2.24
CA VAL A 33 5.74 -2.41 1.41
C VAL A 33 4.49 -1.85 2.07
N PRO A 34 4.30 -0.51 2.11
CA PRO A 34 3.07 0.06 2.65
C PRO A 34 1.84 -0.47 1.91
N CYS A 35 0.81 -0.90 2.65
CA CYS A 35 -0.44 -1.43 2.10
C CYS A 35 -1.11 -0.48 1.10
N ASP A 36 -1.17 0.83 1.39
CA ASP A 36 -1.79 1.82 0.49
C ASP A 36 -1.05 1.91 -0.85
N LEU A 37 0.29 1.85 -0.81
CA LEU A 37 1.09 1.83 -2.03
C LEU A 37 0.85 0.54 -2.83
N ALA A 38 0.82 -0.60 -2.15
CA ALA A 38 0.54 -1.89 -2.77
C ALA A 38 -0.84 -1.91 -3.44
N GLN A 39 -1.85 -1.28 -2.83
CA GLN A 39 -3.18 -1.14 -3.41
C GLN A 39 -3.16 -0.37 -4.73
N VAL A 40 -2.51 0.81 -4.76
CA VAL A 40 -2.42 1.62 -5.98
C VAL A 40 -1.74 0.84 -7.12
N VAL A 41 -0.64 0.14 -6.82
CA VAL A 41 0.04 -0.70 -7.82
C VAL A 41 -0.87 -1.84 -8.29
N ALA A 42 -1.56 -2.51 -7.38
CA ALA A 42 -2.45 -3.62 -7.71
C ALA A 42 -3.63 -3.17 -8.60
N GLU A 43 -4.19 -1.99 -8.37
CA GLU A 43 -5.26 -1.42 -9.21
C GLU A 43 -4.79 -1.18 -10.64
N VAL A 44 -3.58 -0.61 -10.82
CA VAL A 44 -3.00 -0.41 -12.15
C VAL A 44 -2.77 -1.76 -12.85
N VAL A 45 -2.18 -2.73 -12.15
CA VAL A 45 -1.93 -4.07 -12.71
C VAL A 45 -3.26 -4.74 -13.10
N ARG A 46 -4.29 -4.67 -12.25
CA ARG A 46 -5.62 -5.21 -12.54
C ARG A 46 -6.21 -4.59 -13.81
N ASP A 47 -6.13 -3.27 -13.94
CA ASP A 47 -6.67 -2.56 -15.10
C ASP A 47 -5.92 -2.93 -16.39
N CYS A 48 -4.59 -3.04 -16.34
CA CYS A 48 -3.77 -3.54 -17.46
C CYS A 48 -4.19 -4.95 -17.89
N LEU A 49 -4.37 -5.85 -16.92
CA LEU A 49 -4.78 -7.23 -17.18
C LEU A 49 -6.21 -7.33 -17.74
N ALA A 50 -7.12 -6.46 -17.28
CA ALA A 50 -8.52 -6.50 -17.69
C ALA A 50 -8.77 -5.89 -19.08
N LYS A 51 -8.05 -4.82 -19.44
CA LYS A 51 -8.30 -4.06 -20.68
C LYS A 51 -7.31 -4.37 -21.80
N GLY A 52 -6.20 -5.04 -21.50
CA GLY A 52 -5.12 -5.28 -22.48
C GLY A 52 -4.41 -4.02 -22.93
N GLU A 53 -4.68 -2.88 -22.30
CA GLU A 53 -4.05 -1.58 -22.58
C GLU A 53 -2.96 -1.31 -21.54
N VAL A 54 -1.78 -0.93 -22.02
CA VAL A 54 -0.73 -0.39 -21.16
C VAL A 54 -1.17 1.02 -20.75
N VAL A 55 -1.38 1.25 -19.46
CA VAL A 55 -1.73 2.57 -18.95
C VAL A 55 -0.59 3.54 -19.24
N GLU A 56 -0.84 4.56 -20.05
CA GLU A 56 0.12 5.64 -20.30
C GLU A 56 0.56 6.25 -18.95
N PRO A 57 1.87 6.47 -18.73
CA PRO A 57 2.35 7.00 -17.45
C PRO A 57 1.64 8.31 -17.13
N ILE A 58 0.98 8.37 -15.97
CA ILE A 58 0.42 9.64 -15.48
C ILE A 58 1.61 10.58 -15.26
N SER A 59 1.64 11.69 -16.01
CA SER A 59 2.58 12.77 -15.76
C SER A 59 2.29 13.33 -14.37
N LEU A 60 3.21 13.11 -13.43
CA LEU A 60 3.14 13.55 -12.03
C LEU A 60 3.14 15.09 -11.86
N VAL A 61 3.01 15.84 -12.95
CA VAL A 61 3.24 17.29 -13.03
C VAL A 61 1.98 18.08 -12.64
N GLU A 62 0.80 17.49 -12.71
CA GLU A 62 -0.43 18.14 -12.27
C GLU A 62 -1.00 17.39 -11.07
N GLY A 63 -1.03 18.05 -9.91
CA GLY A 63 -1.53 17.55 -8.63
C GLY A 63 -3.02 17.18 -8.59
N LYS A 64 -3.60 16.66 -9.67
CA LYS A 64 -4.85 15.92 -9.67
C LYS A 64 -4.56 14.50 -9.21
N ALA A 65 -4.41 14.34 -7.89
CA ALA A 65 -4.64 13.05 -7.26
C ALA A 65 -5.98 12.54 -7.79
N ARG A 66 -5.96 11.48 -8.60
CA ARG A 66 -7.16 10.81 -9.05
C ARG A 66 -7.89 10.43 -7.76
N GLN A 67 -9.00 11.11 -7.48
CA GLN A 67 -9.79 10.86 -6.29
C GLN A 67 -10.26 9.41 -6.37
N LEU A 68 -9.53 8.51 -5.72
CA LEU A 68 -9.94 7.14 -5.50
C LEU A 68 -11.22 7.26 -4.70
N ARG A 69 -12.37 7.20 -5.40
CA ARG A 69 -13.66 7.12 -4.75
C ARG A 69 -13.67 5.78 -4.01
N LEU A 70 -13.31 5.84 -2.73
CA LEU A 70 -13.69 4.84 -1.74
C LEU A 70 -15.22 4.79 -1.76
N ALA A 71 -15.76 3.84 -2.53
CA ALA A 71 -17.12 3.40 -2.36
C ALA A 71 -17.14 2.59 -1.05
N ILE A 72 -17.57 3.27 0.02
CA ILE A 72 -18.18 2.63 1.17
C ILE A 72 -19.66 2.43 0.83
#